data_AF-A0A965VZM8-F1
#
_entry.id   AF-A0A965VZM8-F1
#
_cell.length_a   1.000
_cell.length_b   1.000
_cell.length_c   1.000
_cell.angle_alpha   90.00
_cell.angle_beta   90.00
_cell.angle_gamma   90.00
#
_symmetry.space_group_name_H-M   'P 1'
#
loop_
_entity.id
_entity.type
_entity.pdbx_description
1 polymer ?
#
loop_
_entity_poly.entity_id
_entity_poly.type
_entity_poly.pdbx_seq_one_letter_code
_entity_poly.pdbx_strand_id
1 'polypeptide(L)' 'GIAAYGFAYFMIHDVYIHRRFKWLRDIDHPYFYAIRKAHKIHHKNIGKEKGECFGMLIVPPKFYKEAKKTFLRKTSN' A
#
# COMPACT_ATOMS: atom_id res chain seq x y z
N GLY A 1 1.35 1.39 -22.65
CA GLY A 1 2.09 2.66 -22.79
C GLY A 1 2.79 3.00 -21.49
N ILE A 2 4.09 3.29 -21.54
CA ILE A 2 4.94 3.53 -20.36
C ILE A 2 4.46 4.72 -19.51
N ALA A 3 3.88 5.75 -20.15
CA ALA A 3 3.32 6.91 -19.47
C ALA A 3 2.16 6.55 -18.53
N ALA A 4 1.25 5.67 -18.97
CA ALA A 4 0.13 5.21 -18.13
C ALA A 4 0.62 4.41 -16.91
N TYR A 5 1.66 3.58 -17.10
CA TYR A 5 2.29 2.84 -16.00
C TYR A 5 2.95 3.79 -14.98
N GLY A 6 3.73 4.77 -15.46
CA GLY A 6 4.35 5.78 -14.59
C GLY A 6 3.32 6.64 -13.84
N PHE A 7 2.23 7.01 -14.51
CA PHE A 7 1.14 7.77 -13.89
C PHE A 7 0.44 6.97 -12.78
N ALA A 8 0.12 5.69 -13.04
CA ALA A 8 -0.45 4.81 -12.01
C ALA A 8 0.49 4.63 -10.81
N TYR A 9 1.80 4.46 -11.07
CA TYR A 9 2.80 4.37 -10.02
C TYR A 9 2.85 5.65 -9.18
N PHE A 10 2.88 6.82 -9.81
CA PHE A 10 2.86 8.12 -9.13
C PHE A 10 1.59 8.31 -8.28
N MET A 11 0.41 7.95 -8.80
CA MET A 11 -0.83 8.04 -8.04
C MET A 11 -0.79 7.15 -6.79
N ILE A 12 -0.30 5.92 -6.89
CA ILE A 12 -0.20 5.05 -5.70
C ILE A 12 0.88 5.55 -4.74
N HIS A 13 2.04 5.96 -5.23
CA HIS A 13 3.16 6.39 -4.39
C HIS A 13 2.93 7.74 -3.70
N ASP A 14 2.69 8.77 -4.48
CA ASP A 14 2.73 10.15 -4.01
C ASP A 14 1.35 10.59 -3.51
N VAL A 15 0.28 10.23 -4.24
CA VAL A 15 -1.08 10.61 -3.86
C VAL A 15 -1.59 9.73 -2.73
N TYR A 16 -1.53 8.40 -2.86
CA TYR A 16 -2.13 7.49 -1.88
C TYR A 16 -1.24 7.20 -0.67
N ILE A 17 0.00 6.76 -0.90
CA ILE A 17 0.93 6.36 0.16
C ILE A 17 1.50 7.58 0.91
N HIS A 18 2.09 8.54 0.20
CA HIS A 18 2.67 9.76 0.78
C HIS A 18 1.62 10.81 1.18
N ARG A 19 0.34 10.61 0.82
CA ARG A 19 -0.76 11.55 1.09
C ARG A 19 -0.45 12.98 0.62
N ARG A 20 0.33 13.15 -0.46
CA ARG A 20 0.69 14.46 -1.03
C ARG A 20 -0.55 15.21 -1.52
N PHE A 21 -1.58 14.48 -1.94
CA PHE A 21 -2.85 15.02 -2.42
C PHE A 21 -4.03 14.28 -1.77
N LYS A 22 -5.17 14.95 -1.60
CA LYS A 22 -6.35 14.40 -0.90
C LYS A 22 -7.23 13.50 -1.77
N TRP A 23 -6.93 13.34 -3.07
CA TRP A 23 -7.83 12.73 -4.05
C TRP A 23 -8.13 11.24 -3.83
N LEU A 24 -7.19 10.47 -3.28
CA LEU A 24 -7.34 9.02 -3.07
C LEU A 24 -7.45 8.64 -1.59
N ARG A 25 -7.69 9.61 -0.71
CA ARG A 25 -7.59 9.43 0.75
C ARG A 25 -8.74 8.58 1.32
N ASP A 26 -9.90 8.60 0.66
CA ASP A 26 -11.15 7.98 1.13
C ASP A 26 -11.44 6.63 0.44
N ILE A 27 -10.44 6.02 -0.22
CA ILE A 27 -10.58 4.67 -0.78
C ILE A 27 -10.51 3.64 0.35
N ASP A 28 -11.66 3.13 0.77
CA ASP A 28 -11.78 2.06 1.78
C ASP A 28 -11.83 0.68 1.10
N HIS A 29 -10.65 0.19 0.69
CA HIS A 29 -10.53 -1.13 0.08
C HIS A 29 -9.32 -1.90 0.68
N PRO A 30 -9.47 -3.21 0.97
CA PRO A 30 -8.48 -3.99 1.74
C PRO A 30 -7.10 -4.04 1.07
N TYR A 31 -7.06 -4.01 -0.26
CA TYR A 31 -5.82 -4.01 -1.02
C TYR A 31 -5.00 -2.72 -0.83
N PHE A 32 -5.66 -1.56 -0.84
CA PHE A 32 -5.03 -0.27 -0.58
C PHE A 32 -4.50 -0.19 0.85
N TYR A 33 -5.23 -0.76 1.81
CA TYR A 33 -4.75 -0.92 3.18
C TYR A 33 -3.50 -1.83 3.26
N ALA A 34 -3.45 -2.91 2.47
CA ALA A 34 -2.28 -3.79 2.38
C ALA A 34 -1.05 -3.06 1.83
N ILE A 35 -1.23 -2.29 0.75
CA ILE A 35 -0.16 -1.46 0.14
C ILE A 35 0.41 -0.50 1.19
N ARG A 36 -0.47 0.21 1.90
CA ARG A 36 -0.05 1.18 2.92
C ARG A 36 0.70 0.52 4.07
N LYS A 37 0.25 -0.66 4.51
CA LYS A 37 0.90 -1.43 5.59
C LYS A 37 2.29 -1.92 5.14
N ALA A 38 2.39 -2.50 3.96
CA ALA A 38 3.65 -2.98 3.42
C ALA A 38 4.65 -1.85 3.20
N HIS A 39 4.22 -0.72 2.63
CA HIS A 39 5.09 0.44 2.44
C HIS A 39 5.55 1.06 3.76
N LYS A 40 4.69 1.12 4.79
CA LYS A 40 5.09 1.57 6.13
C LYS A 40 6.16 0.66 6.74
N ILE A 41 6.07 -0.66 6.51
CA ILE A 41 7.06 -1.63 6.99
C ILE A 41 8.37 -1.50 6.20
N HIS A 42 8.30 -1.29 4.90
CA HIS A 42 9.44 -0.98 4.04
C HIS A 42 10.22 0.25 4.56
N HIS A 43 9.53 1.37 4.82
CA HIS A 43 10.18 2.57 5.38
C HIS A 43 10.69 2.38 6.82
N LYS A 44 10.13 1.43 7.58
CA LYS A 44 10.59 1.11 8.94
C LYS A 44 11.82 0.19 8.93
N ASN A 45 11.96 -0.67 7.91
CA ASN A 45 13.07 -1.59 7.75
C ASN A 45 14.12 -1.00 6.80
N ILE A 46 14.97 -0.13 7.34
CA ILE A 46 16.10 0.51 6.64
C ILE A 46 17.34 -0.44 6.59
N GLY A 47 17.27 -1.61 7.22
CA GLY A 47 18.37 -2.57 7.34
C GLY A 47 18.40 -3.63 6.25
N LYS A 48 19.59 -3.92 5.72
CA LYS A 48 19.89 -4.85 4.61
C LYS A 48 19.35 -6.28 4.76
N GLU A 49 19.10 -6.75 5.98
CA GLU A 49 18.79 -8.17 6.25
C GLU A 49 17.29 -8.49 6.36
N LYS A 50 16.41 -7.47 6.41
CA LYS A 50 14.95 -7.66 6.59
C LYS A 50 14.09 -6.73 5.72
N GLY A 51 14.60 -6.32 4.56
CA GLY A 51 13.87 -5.53 3.57
C GLY A 51 12.76 -6.34 2.91
N GLU A 52 11.70 -6.68 3.65
CA GLU A 52 10.56 -7.39 3.11
C GLU A 52 9.62 -6.38 2.41
N CYS A 53 9.51 -6.49 1.09
CA CYS A 53 8.63 -5.73 0.17
C CYS A 53 9.17 -4.39 -0.36
N PHE A 54 9.88 -4.45 -1.48
CA PHE A 54 10.18 -3.29 -2.33
C PHE A 54 9.05 -3.00 -3.35
N GLY A 55 8.09 -3.92 -3.49
CA GLY A 55 6.96 -3.81 -4.42
C GLY A 55 5.87 -2.90 -3.88
N MET A 56 5.51 -1.87 -4.67
CA MET A 56 4.46 -0.91 -4.32
C MET A 56 3.10 -1.28 -4.91
N LEU A 57 3.10 -1.77 -6.15
CA LEU A 57 1.89 -2.24 -6.85
C LEU A 57 1.61 -3.72 -6.56
N ILE A 58 2.61 -4.53 -6.20
CA ILE A 58 2.40 -5.95 -5.89
C ILE A 58 2.87 -6.18 -4.48
N VAL A 59 1.90 -6.37 -3.58
CA VAL A 59 2.13 -6.63 -2.17
C VAL A 59 2.13 -8.14 -1.96
N PRO A 60 3.08 -8.71 -1.20
CA PRO A 60 3.05 -10.15 -0.98
C PRO A 60 1.81 -10.57 -0.20
N PRO A 61 1.35 -11.82 -0.42
CA PRO A 61 0.06 -12.30 0.06
C PRO A 61 -0.08 -12.29 1.58
N LYS A 62 1.04 -12.28 2.32
CA LYS A 62 1.09 -12.15 3.78
C LYS A 62 0.41 -10.86 4.26
N PHE A 63 0.78 -9.72 3.67
CA PHE A 63 0.20 -8.42 4.03
C PHE A 63 -1.24 -8.27 3.55
N TYR A 64 -1.57 -8.84 2.40
CA TYR A 64 -2.95 -8.83 1.90
C TYR A 64 -3.91 -9.60 2.83
N LYS A 65 -3.51 -10.79 3.30
CA LYS A 65 -4.31 -11.57 4.26
C LYS A 65 -4.54 -10.81 5.57
N GLU A 66 -3.49 -10.19 6.12
CA GLU A 66 -3.61 -9.38 7.33
C GLU A 66 -4.49 -8.14 7.13
N ALA A 67 -4.30 -7.43 6.01
CA ALA A 67 -5.09 -6.26 5.67
C ALA A 67 -6.57 -6.58 5.48
N LYS A 68 -6.88 -7.68 4.77
CA LYS A 68 -8.25 -8.18 4.60
C LYS A 68 -8.89 -8.52 5.95
N LYS A 69 -8.16 -9.17 6.86
CA LYS A 69 -8.66 -9.49 8.20
C LYS A 69 -8.95 -8.22 9.01
N THR A 70 -8.06 -7.22 8.96
CA THR A 70 -8.27 -5.92 9.63
C THR A 70 -9.44 -5.14 9.04
N PHE A 71 -9.56 -5.12 7.71
CA PHE A 71 -10.67 -4.46 7.01
C PHE A 71 -12.02 -5.10 7.38
N LEU A 72 -12.14 -6.43 7.29
CA LEU A 72 -13.36 -7.15 7.67
C LEU A 72 -13.76 -6.90 9.13
N ARG A 73 -12.79 -6.80 10.04
CA ARG A 73 -13.04 -6.46 11.45
C ARG A 73 -13.50 -5.00 11.64
N LYS A 74 -13.09 -4.08 10.78
CA LYS A 74 -13.54 -2.67 10.79
C LYS A 74 -14.95 -2.53 10.21
N THR A 75 -15.30 -3.32 9.19
CA THR A 75 -16.63 -3.31 8.56
C THR A 75 -17.70 -4.02 9.41
N SER A 76 -17.29 -4.97 10.25
CA SER A 76 -18.20 -5.76 11.10
C SER A 76 -18.52 -5.12 12.46
N ASN A 77 -18.02 -3.90 12.72
CA ASN A 77 -18.15 -3.16 13.97
C ASN A 77 -18.77 -1.79 13.68
#